data_AF-A0A7S2YH76-F1
#
_entry.id   AF-A0A7S2YH76-F1
#
_cell.length_a   1.000
_cell.length_b   1.000
_cell.length_c   1.000
_cell.angle_alpha   90.00
_cell.angle_beta   90.00
_cell.angle_gamma   90.00
#
_symmetry.space_group_name_H-M   'P 1'
#
loop_
_entity.id
_entity.type
_entity.pdbx_description
1 polymer ?
#
loop_
_entity_poly.entity_id
_entity_poly.type
_entity_poly.pdbx_seq_one_letter_code
_entity_poly.pdbx_strand_id
1 'polypeptide(L)'
;VLKGGMWSCKDSSINVSCTVVPQTSLDSFISLPHVEPSIQSAIHFLSIDVEGNDWPVLKGAEMTLRKTKYLEFEYHRNGVWAHTNLSVAINFLFSLHFVCYWAGNGKLWKISNCFREEYNDFKTWSNIACVNMVQAPELGDHMERIFIETVSF
;
A
#
# COMPACT_ATOMS: atom_id res chain seq x y z
N VAL A 1 -11.85 18.06 7.47
CA VAL A 1 -12.41 16.96 6.66
C VAL A 1 -12.69 17.51 5.28
N LEU A 2 -11.90 17.13 4.28
CA LEU A 2 -12.09 17.55 2.90
C LEU A 2 -13.47 17.06 2.43
N LYS A 3 -14.36 18.00 2.09
CA LYS A 3 -15.61 17.70 1.41
C LYS A 3 -15.34 17.75 -0.09
N GLY A 4 -15.34 16.59 -0.78
CA GLY A 4 -15.25 16.52 -2.24
C GLY A 4 -14.14 15.61 -2.79
N GLY A 5 -14.15 14.32 -2.43
CA GLY A 5 -13.26 13.32 -3.02
C GLY A 5 -13.94 12.50 -4.11
N MET A 6 -13.19 11.62 -4.79
CA MET A 6 -13.73 10.72 -5.83
C MET A 6 -14.92 9.87 -5.35
N TRP A 7 -14.95 9.56 -4.04
CA TRP A 7 -16.05 8.86 -3.39
C TRP A 7 -17.35 9.68 -3.28
N SER A 8 -17.25 11.02 -3.21
CA SER A 8 -18.41 11.91 -3.09
C SER A 8 -19.35 11.83 -4.30
N CYS A 9 -18.85 11.39 -5.46
CA CYS A 9 -19.66 11.18 -6.66
C CYS A 9 -20.56 9.94 -6.61
N LYS A 10 -20.38 9.06 -5.62
CA LYS A 10 -21.23 7.89 -5.40
C LYS A 10 -22.25 8.09 -4.28
N ASP A 11 -22.12 9.19 -3.51
CA ASP A 11 -23.01 9.50 -2.40
C ASP A 11 -24.10 10.47 -2.86
N SER A 12 -25.31 9.96 -3.05
CA SER A 12 -26.47 10.75 -3.48
C SER A 12 -26.93 11.79 -2.45
N SER A 13 -26.43 11.73 -1.21
CA SER A 13 -26.70 12.72 -0.16
C SER A 13 -25.81 13.96 -0.27
N ILE A 14 -24.75 13.90 -1.08
CA ILE A 14 -23.80 15.00 -1.29
C ILE A 14 -24.13 15.67 -2.62
N ASN A 15 -24.64 16.90 -2.57
CA ASN A 15 -24.91 17.70 -3.77
C ASN A 15 -23.60 18.26 -4.36
N VAL A 16 -22.86 17.42 -5.08
CA VAL A 16 -21.62 17.78 -5.78
C VAL A 16 -21.76 17.58 -7.29
N SER A 17 -21.23 18.53 -8.06
CA SER A 17 -21.07 18.36 -9.50
C SER A 17 -19.90 17.43 -9.78
N CYS A 18 -20.18 16.29 -10.41
CA CYS A 18 -19.18 15.30 -10.75
C CYS A 18 -18.70 15.48 -12.19
N THR A 19 -17.39 15.34 -12.38
CA THR A 19 -16.77 15.30 -13.71
C THR A 19 -16.03 14.00 -13.90
N VAL A 20 -15.95 13.55 -15.14
CA VAL A 20 -15.15 12.38 -15.51
C VAL A 20 -13.70 12.83 -15.60
N VAL A 21 -12.83 12.18 -14.84
CA VAL A 21 -11.38 12.42 -14.87
C VAL A 21 -10.71 11.19 -15.48
N PRO A 22 -9.82 11.33 -16.47
CA PRO A 22 -9.02 10.22 -16.97
C PRO A 22 -8.22 9.57 -15.84
N GLN A 23 -8.22 8.25 -15.79
CA GLN A 23 -7.47 7.46 -14.82
C GLN A 23 -6.51 6.53 -15.56
N THR A 24 -5.35 6.29 -14.96
CA THR A 24 -4.34 5.38 -15.51
C THR A 24 -3.81 4.49 -14.39
N SER A 25 -3.31 3.30 -14.74
CA SER A 25 -2.63 2.43 -13.79
C SER A 25 -1.22 2.96 -13.50
N LEU A 26 -0.66 2.59 -12.35
CA LEU A 26 0.71 2.99 -12.03
C LEU A 26 1.70 2.37 -13.03
N ASP A 27 1.47 1.12 -13.43
CA ASP A 27 2.27 0.45 -14.47
C ASP A 27 2.24 1.20 -15.81
N SER A 28 1.08 1.72 -16.21
CA SER A 28 0.96 2.52 -17.44
C SER A 28 1.66 3.86 -17.28
N PHE A 29 1.52 4.51 -16.12
CA PHE A 29 2.14 5.79 -15.84
C PHE A 29 3.67 5.71 -15.89
N ILE A 30 4.29 4.73 -15.24
CA ILE A 30 5.76 4.58 -15.22
C ILE A 30 6.34 4.21 -16.60
N SER A 31 5.51 3.72 -17.51
CA SER A 31 5.91 3.40 -18.88
C SER A 31 5.93 4.62 -19.81
N LEU A 32 5.45 5.77 -19.35
CA LEU A 32 5.37 6.97 -20.18
C LEU A 32 6.77 7.51 -20.52
N PRO A 33 6.99 8.04 -21.74
CA PRO A 33 8.31 8.45 -22.21
C PRO A 33 9.01 9.56 -21.41
N HIS A 34 8.25 10.31 -20.61
CA HIS A 34 8.76 11.42 -19.79
C HIS A 34 9.05 11.01 -18.35
N VAL A 35 8.80 9.76 -17.97
CA VAL A 35 9.21 9.22 -16.66
C VAL A 35 10.70 8.86 -16.75
N GLU A 36 11.47 9.34 -15.77
CA GLU A 36 12.93 9.17 -15.72
C GLU A 36 13.36 7.72 -15.98
N PRO A 37 14.33 7.47 -16.87
CA PRO A 37 14.82 6.13 -17.17
C PRO A 37 15.32 5.37 -15.93
N SER A 38 15.80 6.08 -14.90
CA SER A 38 16.22 5.49 -13.63
C SER A 38 15.07 4.77 -12.89
N ILE A 39 13.85 5.31 -12.98
CA ILE A 39 12.63 4.68 -12.42
C ILE A 39 12.30 3.38 -13.15
N GLN A 40 12.69 3.25 -14.43
CA GLN A 40 12.54 1.99 -15.16
C GLN A 40 13.44 0.88 -14.60
N SER A 41 14.51 1.22 -13.87
CA SER A 41 15.46 0.25 -13.29
C SER A 41 15.07 -0.20 -11.89
N ALA A 42 14.80 0.72 -10.95
CA ALA A 42 14.42 0.41 -9.59
C ALA A 42 13.73 1.60 -8.90
N ILE A 43 12.75 1.31 -8.06
CA ILE A 43 12.08 2.28 -7.19
C ILE A 43 12.54 2.00 -5.76
N HIS A 44 13.26 2.93 -5.16
CA HIS A 44 13.77 2.76 -3.79
C HIS A 44 12.66 2.82 -2.75
N PHE A 45 11.71 3.73 -2.95
CA PHE A 45 10.62 4.02 -2.04
C PHE A 45 9.37 4.37 -2.85
N LEU A 46 8.28 3.65 -2.64
CA LEU A 46 6.96 3.94 -3.19
C LEU A 46 6.00 4.18 -2.02
N SER A 47 5.47 5.40 -1.92
CA SER A 47 4.39 5.71 -0.99
C SER A 47 3.09 5.86 -1.78
N ILE A 48 2.04 5.21 -1.29
CA ILE A 48 0.69 5.29 -1.82
C ILE A 48 -0.20 5.85 -0.70
N ASP A 49 -0.72 7.05 -0.93
CA ASP A 49 -1.69 7.70 -0.09
C ASP A 49 -2.78 8.28 -1.00
N VAL A 50 -3.89 7.53 -1.10
CA VAL A 50 -5.02 7.88 -1.96
C VAL A 50 -6.34 7.83 -1.20
N GLU A 51 -6.29 8.22 0.08
CA GLU A 51 -7.45 8.47 0.94
C GLU A 51 -8.43 7.29 0.98
N GLY A 52 -7.90 6.07 1.07
CA GLY A 52 -8.65 4.82 1.18
C GLY A 52 -8.90 4.08 -0.14
N ASN A 53 -8.27 4.51 -1.24
CA ASN A 53 -8.33 3.84 -2.55
C ASN A 53 -7.01 3.10 -2.89
N ASP A 54 -6.23 2.78 -1.88
CA ASP A 54 -4.86 2.28 -1.99
C ASP A 54 -4.83 0.91 -2.67
N TRP A 55 -5.80 0.05 -2.34
CA TRP A 55 -5.92 -1.27 -2.93
C TRP A 55 -6.04 -1.26 -4.47
N PRO A 56 -6.97 -0.49 -5.09
CA PRO A 56 -7.00 -0.34 -6.54
C PRO A 56 -5.67 0.12 -7.17
N VAL A 57 -4.93 1.01 -6.50
CA VAL A 57 -3.62 1.48 -6.97
C VAL A 57 -2.62 0.34 -6.93
N LEU A 58 -2.53 -0.39 -5.82
CA LEU A 58 -1.67 -1.58 -5.68
C LEU A 58 -1.97 -2.62 -6.75
N LYS A 59 -3.25 -2.88 -7.04
CA LYS A 59 -3.68 -3.81 -8.08
C LYS A 59 -3.25 -3.38 -9.49
N GLY A 60 -3.19 -2.07 -9.74
CA GLY A 60 -2.72 -1.50 -11.02
C GLY A 60 -1.21 -1.29 -11.11
N ALA A 61 -0.45 -1.79 -10.13
CA ALA A 61 0.98 -1.50 -9.96
C ALA A 61 1.86 -2.76 -9.96
N GLU A 62 1.40 -3.91 -10.45
CA GLU A 62 2.15 -5.18 -10.31
C GLU A 62 3.58 -5.08 -10.87
N MET A 63 3.76 -4.54 -12.08
CA MET A 63 5.07 -4.41 -12.69
C MET A 63 5.94 -3.37 -11.98
N THR A 64 5.33 -2.30 -11.50
CA THR A 64 5.97 -1.26 -10.68
C THR A 64 6.46 -1.83 -9.35
N LEU A 65 5.62 -2.62 -8.68
CA LEU A 65 5.90 -3.24 -7.38
C LEU A 65 7.05 -4.23 -7.47
N ARG A 66 7.18 -4.99 -8.57
CA ARG A 66 8.34 -5.89 -8.79
C ARG A 66 9.69 -5.17 -8.84
N LYS A 67 9.70 -3.87 -9.15
CA LYS A 67 10.89 -3.02 -9.17
C LYS A 67 11.04 -2.19 -7.89
N THR A 68 10.10 -2.30 -6.97
CA THR A 68 10.03 -1.49 -5.76
C THR A 68 10.75 -2.20 -4.61
N LYS A 69 11.66 -1.49 -3.94
CA LYS A 69 12.41 -1.99 -2.78
C LYS A 69 11.60 -1.86 -1.50
N TYR A 70 11.03 -0.69 -1.25
CA TYR A 70 10.17 -0.42 -0.11
C TYR A 70 8.86 0.21 -0.57
N LEU A 71 7.76 -0.28 -0.02
CA LEU A 71 6.41 0.18 -0.26
C LEU A 71 5.79 0.60 1.07
N GLU A 72 5.09 1.73 1.08
CA GLU A 72 4.21 2.12 2.17
C GLU A 72 2.83 2.52 1.64
N PHE A 73 1.78 2.10 2.34
CA PHE A 73 0.42 2.52 2.04
C PHE A 73 -0.45 2.61 3.30
N GLU A 74 -1.56 3.33 3.21
CA GLU A 74 -2.49 3.50 4.32
C GLU A 74 -3.55 2.39 4.36
N TYR A 75 -3.88 1.94 5.57
CA TYR A 75 -5.03 1.08 5.85
C TYR A 75 -5.93 1.74 6.88
N HIS A 76 -7.21 1.90 6.53
CA HIS A 76 -8.23 2.52 7.39
C HIS A 76 -9.63 2.19 6.87
N ARG A 77 -10.69 2.66 7.54
CA ARG A 77 -12.08 2.32 7.19
C ARG A 77 -12.68 3.09 6.00
N ASN A 78 -11.98 4.04 5.39
CA ASN A 78 -12.57 4.83 4.30
C ASN A 78 -12.33 4.18 2.94
N GLY A 79 -13.14 4.58 1.95
CA GLY A 79 -12.97 4.14 0.57
C GLY A 79 -13.12 2.63 0.40
N VAL A 80 -12.23 2.05 -0.40
CA VAL A 80 -12.27 0.63 -0.81
C VAL A 80 -11.97 -0.30 0.36
N TRP A 81 -11.19 0.15 1.34
CA TRP A 81 -10.86 -0.64 2.53
C TRP A 81 -12.08 -0.91 3.43
N ALA A 82 -13.16 -0.12 3.33
CA ALA A 82 -14.42 -0.42 4.03
C ALA A 82 -14.94 -1.82 3.69
N HIS A 83 -14.73 -2.27 2.45
CA HIS A 83 -15.29 -3.50 1.88
C HIS A 83 -14.23 -4.51 1.45
N THR A 84 -12.95 -4.18 1.60
CA THR A 84 -11.83 -5.04 1.20
C THR A 84 -11.03 -5.44 2.44
N ASN A 85 -10.75 -6.74 2.55
CA ASN A 85 -9.91 -7.28 3.61
C ASN A 85 -8.43 -6.98 3.30
N LEU A 86 -7.69 -6.58 4.34
CA LEU A 86 -6.25 -6.29 4.22
C LEU A 86 -5.48 -7.56 3.78
N SER A 87 -5.94 -8.74 4.21
CA SER A 87 -5.33 -10.02 3.84
C SER A 87 -5.19 -10.21 2.32
N VAL A 88 -6.13 -9.68 1.52
CA VAL A 88 -6.07 -9.74 0.06
C VAL A 88 -4.83 -9.00 -0.46
N ALA A 89 -4.59 -7.79 0.04
CA ALA A 89 -3.44 -6.99 -0.34
C ALA A 89 -2.12 -7.60 0.16
N ILE A 90 -2.10 -8.09 1.41
CA ILE A 90 -0.91 -8.73 1.98
C ILE A 90 -0.52 -10.01 1.21
N ASN A 91 -1.49 -10.84 0.83
CA ASN A 91 -1.24 -12.04 0.03
C ASN A 91 -0.75 -11.70 -1.38
N PHE A 92 -1.35 -10.69 -2.01
CA PHE A 92 -0.88 -10.17 -3.30
C PHE A 92 0.58 -9.69 -3.21
N LEU A 93 0.90 -8.85 -2.23
CA LEU A 93 2.25 -8.33 -2.03
C LEU A 93 3.25 -9.43 -1.68
N PHE A 94 2.85 -10.41 -0.86
CA PHE A 94 3.68 -11.57 -0.54
C PHE A 94 4.03 -12.39 -1.79
N SER A 95 3.08 -12.55 -2.72
CA SER A 95 3.35 -13.20 -4.01
C SER A 95 4.36 -12.44 -4.90
N LEU A 96 4.60 -11.16 -4.60
CA LEU A 96 5.60 -10.31 -5.25
C LEU A 96 6.90 -10.18 -4.43
N HIS A 97 7.11 -11.07 -3.46
CA HIS A 97 8.26 -11.12 -2.54
C HIS A 97 8.32 -10.00 -1.51
N PHE A 98 7.21 -9.30 -1.25
CA PHE A 98 7.14 -8.36 -0.13
C PHE A 98 6.86 -9.07 1.19
N VAL A 99 7.58 -8.63 2.22
CA VAL A 99 7.21 -8.87 3.62
C VAL A 99 6.71 -7.55 4.19
N CYS A 100 5.51 -7.58 4.74
CA CYS A 100 4.77 -6.43 5.24
C CYS A 100 4.63 -6.45 6.75
N TYR A 101 4.58 -5.24 7.31
CA TYR A 101 4.52 -4.96 8.73
C TYR A 101 3.50 -3.85 8.97
N TRP A 102 2.79 -3.94 10.09
CA TRP A 102 2.13 -2.78 10.68
C TRP A 102 3.21 -1.83 11.18
N ALA A 103 3.21 -0.59 10.71
CA ALA A 103 4.18 0.42 11.12
C ALA A 103 3.66 1.22 12.30
N GLY A 104 4.49 1.35 13.34
CA GLY A 104 4.26 2.25 14.47
C GLY A 104 5.50 3.11 14.75
N ASN A 105 5.48 3.83 15.87
CA ASN A 105 6.59 4.70 16.26
C ASN A 105 7.84 3.89 16.65
N GLY A 106 8.75 3.68 15.71
CA GLY A 106 9.97 2.89 15.88
C GLY A 106 9.71 1.38 16.08
N LYS A 107 8.51 0.90 15.77
CA LYS A 107 8.06 -0.47 15.98
C LYS A 107 7.45 -1.04 14.71
N LEU A 108 7.64 -2.34 14.50
CA LEU A 108 7.08 -3.07 13.37
C LEU A 108 6.42 -4.36 13.87
N TRP A 109 5.20 -4.65 13.40
CA TRP A 109 4.53 -5.93 13.66
C TRP A 109 4.32 -6.65 12.35
N LYS A 110 5.03 -7.77 12.14
CA LYS A 110 4.96 -8.54 10.91
C LYS A 110 3.55 -9.09 10.67
N ILE A 111 3.05 -8.93 9.45
CA ILE A 111 1.72 -9.40 9.04
C ILE A 111 1.75 -10.32 7.81
N SER A 112 2.88 -10.44 7.11
CA SER A 112 3.06 -11.44 6.04
C SER A 112 3.39 -12.82 6.61
N ASN A 113 2.80 -13.87 6.01
CA ASN A 113 3.01 -15.29 6.38
C ASN A 113 2.63 -15.67 7.82
N CYS A 114 1.98 -14.76 8.55
CA CYS A 114 1.40 -14.99 9.87
C CYS A 114 0.16 -14.09 10.08
N PHE A 115 -0.54 -13.80 8.98
CA PHE A 115 -1.71 -12.91 9.00
C PHE A 115 -2.83 -13.54 9.84
N ARG A 116 -3.39 -12.74 10.75
CA ARG A 116 -4.54 -13.13 11.57
C ARG A 116 -5.81 -12.50 11.00
N GLU A 117 -6.86 -13.29 10.81
CA GLU A 117 -8.11 -12.81 10.20
C GLU A 117 -8.71 -11.62 10.96
N GLU A 118 -8.51 -11.55 12.28
CA GLU A 118 -8.97 -10.44 13.13
C GLU A 118 -8.35 -9.09 12.75
N TYR A 119 -7.22 -9.08 12.04
CA TYR A 119 -6.61 -7.85 11.53
C TYR A 119 -7.46 -7.18 10.44
N ASN A 120 -8.35 -7.92 9.77
CA ASN A 120 -9.29 -7.35 8.80
C ASN A 120 -10.36 -6.46 9.47
N ASP A 121 -10.64 -6.68 10.75
CA ASP A 121 -11.61 -5.90 11.51
C ASP A 121 -10.96 -4.63 12.11
N PHE A 122 -9.63 -4.60 12.21
CA PHE A 122 -8.87 -3.48 12.77
C PHE A 122 -8.63 -2.37 11.74
N LYS A 123 -9.69 -1.66 11.35
CA LYS A 123 -9.66 -0.58 10.34
C LYS A 123 -9.38 0.81 10.93
N THR A 124 -8.46 0.90 11.88
CA THR A 124 -7.99 2.20 12.38
C THR A 124 -6.95 2.79 11.44
N TRP A 125 -6.81 4.12 11.41
CA TRP A 125 -5.84 4.76 10.53
C TRP A 125 -4.43 4.31 10.86
N SER A 126 -3.77 3.70 9.88
CA SER A 126 -2.47 3.07 10.08
C SER A 126 -1.69 2.96 8.79
N ASN A 127 -0.37 2.85 8.92
CA ASN A 127 0.54 2.65 7.81
C ASN A 127 1.00 1.19 7.77
N ILE A 128 0.99 0.61 6.58
CA ILE A 128 1.59 -0.69 6.31
C ILE A 128 2.90 -0.44 5.57
N ALA A 129 3.99 -0.90 6.17
CA ALA A 129 5.33 -0.83 5.61
C ALA A 129 5.73 -2.20 5.06
N CYS A 130 6.15 -2.26 3.80
CA CYS A 130 6.53 -3.49 3.13
C CYS A 130 7.91 -3.36 2.48
N VAL A 131 8.70 -4.43 2.54
CA VAL A 131 10.00 -4.52 1.89
C VAL A 131 10.05 -5.72 0.96
N ASN A 132 10.59 -5.52 -0.24
CA ASN A 132 10.79 -6.59 -1.20
C ASN A 132 12.09 -7.34 -0.89
N MET A 133 11.98 -8.59 -0.45
CA MET A 133 13.11 -9.40 0.01
C MET A 133 14.11 -9.74 -1.11
N VAL A 134 13.69 -9.66 -2.37
CA VAL A 134 14.58 -9.89 -3.53
C VAL A 134 15.30 -8.60 -3.93
N GLN A 135 14.61 -7.45 -3.90
CA GLN A 135 15.17 -6.17 -4.34
C GLN A 135 16.00 -5.45 -3.25
N ALA A 136 15.72 -5.72 -1.97
CA ALA A 136 16.36 -5.07 -0.84
C ALA A 136 16.52 -6.01 0.38
N PRO A 137 17.29 -7.10 0.27
CA PRO A 137 17.46 -8.07 1.36
C PRO A 137 18.02 -7.45 2.64
N GLU A 138 19.01 -6.55 2.55
CA GLU A 138 19.59 -5.88 3.72
C GLU A 138 18.58 -5.02 4.50
N LEU A 139 17.66 -4.36 3.78
CA LEU A 139 16.56 -3.62 4.40
C LEU A 139 15.56 -4.59 5.05
N GLY A 140 15.29 -5.72 4.38
CA GLY A 140 14.48 -6.81 4.92
C GLY A 140 15.01 -7.32 6.26
N ASP A 141 16.31 -7.61 6.33
CA ASP A 141 16.98 -8.05 7.56
C ASP A 141 16.93 -6.98 8.66
N HIS A 142 17.04 -5.69 8.29
CA HIS A 142 16.89 -4.61 9.26
C HIS A 142 15.47 -4.49 9.80
N MET A 143 14.45 -4.55 8.95
CA MET A 143 13.04 -4.48 9.37
C MET A 143 12.66 -5.70 10.22
N GLU A 144 13.18 -6.89 9.90
CA GLU A 144 12.95 -8.08 10.71
C GLU A 144 13.58 -7.95 12.10
N ARG A 145 14.77 -7.34 12.23
CA ARG A 145 15.36 -7.05 13.54
C ARG A 145 14.48 -6.11 14.37
N ILE A 146 13.95 -5.04 13.76
CA ILE A 146 13.02 -4.13 14.45
C ILE A 146 11.76 -4.88 14.90
N PHE A 147 11.24 -5.79 14.08
CA PHE A 147 10.10 -6.64 14.46
C PHE A 147 10.44 -7.54 15.68
N ILE A 148 11.59 -8.22 15.66
CA ILE A 148 12.05 -9.05 16.77
C ILE A 148 12.17 -8.22 18.05
N GLU A 149 12.79 -7.04 17.98
CA GLU A 149 12.88 -6.10 19.11
C GLU A 149 11.51 -5.65 19.59
N THR A 150 10.56 -5.43 18.67
CA THR A 150 9.19 -5.00 18.99
C THR A 150 8.42 -6.03 19.82
N VAL A 151 8.62 -7.33 19.56
CA VAL A 151 7.87 -8.43 20.21
C VAL A 151 8.60 -9.11 21.37
N SER A 152 9.84 -8.70 21.65
CA SER A 152 10.66 -9.30 22.73
C SER A 152 10.38 -8.72 24.13
N PHE A 153 9.34 -7.89 24.28
CA PHE A 153 8.88 -7.29 25.54
C PHE A 153 7.49 -7.81 25.91
#